data_AF-A0A952WL78-F1
#
_entry.id   AF-A0A952WL78-F1
#
_cell.length_a   1.000
_cell.length_b   1.000
_cell.length_c   1.000
_cell.angle_alpha   90.00
_cell.angle_beta   90.00
_cell.angle_gamma   90.00
#
_symmetry.space_group_name_H-M   'P 1'
#
loop_
_entity.id
_entity.type
_entity.pdbx_description
1 polymer ?
#
loop_
_entity_poly.entity_id
_entity_poly.type
_entity_poly.pdbx_seq_one_letter_code
_entity_poly.pdbx_strand_id
1 'polypeptide(L)'
;MTLDRAYVTVLHYPADMTERERTVALSAALKIDEYSAEIAQKWETPAIVKICDDAEGHEAVHTLHDLGIQAFAARRKSLDKLGSPITAKRLLPALGAPRAMYGYEPLRPRMHETGSLIMDDVFAMIAGRIRERRSVTSTPVPTGEYGYPGEATGAAGAAGRSGVGGNLVSSRVAERFLLDIYLVDSRRIRIDTGQFSFDFLEGKLGFTDRENFDRMCRRFRAEAPRAIFDDAFEKFRPPPNRSGHSSRAFGDGSVTIVDTGPAFDFYSQWKCLLLVHLRNRSKPK
;
A
#
# COMPACT_ATOMS: atom_id res chain seq x y z
N MET A 1 -16.55 -12.29 17.86
CA MET A 1 -17.11 -11.65 16.66
C MET A 1 -16.28 -10.41 16.36
N THR A 2 -15.61 -10.34 15.21
CA THR A 2 -14.93 -9.11 14.78
C THR A 2 -15.98 -8.11 14.31
N LEU A 3 -16.10 -6.97 14.99
CA LEU A 3 -16.97 -5.87 14.58
C LEU A 3 -16.62 -5.47 13.14
N ASP A 4 -17.64 -5.37 12.27
CA ASP A 4 -17.48 -4.90 10.90
C ASP A 4 -17.11 -3.41 10.94
N ARG A 5 -15.92 -3.08 10.44
CA ARG A 5 -15.38 -1.72 10.52
C ARG A 5 -15.66 -0.92 9.26
N ALA A 6 -15.92 0.36 9.41
CA ALA A 6 -15.97 1.34 8.32
C ALA A 6 -14.79 2.32 8.40
N TYR A 7 -14.31 2.73 7.22
CA TYR A 7 -13.25 3.73 7.04
C TYR A 7 -13.87 4.99 6.43
N VAL A 8 -14.22 5.95 7.29
CA VAL A 8 -14.82 7.22 6.88
C VAL A 8 -13.77 8.07 6.21
N THR A 9 -14.04 8.45 4.97
CA THR A 9 -13.16 9.17 4.07
C THR A 9 -13.80 10.50 3.69
N VAL A 10 -13.10 11.60 3.91
CA VAL A 10 -13.48 12.90 3.36
C VAL A 10 -12.86 13.04 1.97
N LEU A 11 -13.68 13.41 0.99
CA LEU A 11 -13.30 13.55 -0.42
C LEU A 11 -13.03 15.01 -0.79
N HIS A 12 -13.86 15.92 -0.28
CA HIS A 12 -13.77 17.34 -0.57
C HIS A 12 -14.54 18.14 0.48
N TYR A 13 -13.98 19.28 0.88
CA TYR A 13 -14.66 20.29 1.70
C TYR A 13 -15.22 21.38 0.80
N PRO A 14 -16.36 22.01 1.13
CA PRO A 14 -16.84 23.20 0.43
C PRO A 14 -15.76 24.29 0.38
N ALA A 15 -15.64 24.98 -0.76
CA ALA A 15 -14.57 25.95 -0.99
C ALA A 15 -14.66 27.18 -0.06
N ASP A 16 -15.86 27.50 0.39
CA ASP A 16 -16.21 28.58 1.31
C ASP A 16 -16.10 28.18 2.79
N MET A 17 -15.93 26.89 3.10
CA MET A 17 -15.86 26.41 4.48
C MET A 17 -14.49 26.73 5.10
N THR A 18 -14.51 27.51 6.18
CA THR A 18 -13.34 27.89 6.98
C THR A 18 -12.75 26.69 7.73
N GLU A 19 -11.49 26.80 8.17
CA GLU A 19 -10.85 25.74 8.97
C GLU A 19 -11.62 25.45 10.27
N ARG A 20 -12.15 26.48 10.94
CA ARG A 20 -12.93 26.31 12.16
C ARG A 20 -14.22 25.55 11.89
N GLU A 21 -14.94 25.88 10.83
CA GLU A 21 -16.16 25.16 10.42
C GLU A 21 -15.87 23.70 10.09
N ARG A 22 -14.76 23.42 9.37
CA ARG A 22 -14.34 22.03 9.11
C ARG A 22 -14.09 21.27 10.41
N THR A 23 -13.36 21.85 11.36
CA THR A 23 -13.09 21.23 12.66
C THR A 23 -14.38 20.93 13.43
N VAL A 24 -15.30 21.89 13.52
CA VAL A 24 -16.60 21.70 14.19
C VAL A 24 -17.42 20.61 13.50
N ALA A 25 -17.50 20.64 12.16
CA ALA A 25 -18.23 19.67 11.37
C ALA A 25 -17.68 18.25 11.56
N LEU A 26 -16.37 18.08 11.49
CA LEU A 26 -15.72 16.79 11.73
C LEU A 26 -15.91 16.31 13.17
N SER A 27 -15.73 17.17 14.17
CA SER A 27 -15.92 16.79 15.57
C SER A 27 -17.34 16.28 15.84
N ALA A 28 -18.35 17.01 15.34
CA ALA A 28 -19.75 16.65 15.50
C ALA A 28 -20.10 15.36 14.73
N ALA A 29 -19.77 15.28 13.44
CA ALA A 29 -20.15 14.14 12.60
C ALA A 29 -19.40 12.85 12.95
N LEU A 30 -18.12 12.99 13.36
CA LEU A 30 -17.27 11.86 13.68
C LEU A 30 -17.25 11.54 15.17
N LYS A 31 -17.95 12.27 16.04
CA LYS A 31 -17.95 12.04 17.50
C LYS A 31 -16.51 11.96 18.07
N ILE A 32 -15.62 12.84 17.60
CA ILE A 32 -14.22 12.97 18.05
C ILE A 32 -14.00 14.34 18.70
N ASP A 33 -12.97 14.46 19.52
CA ASP A 33 -12.60 15.74 20.13
C ASP A 33 -12.12 16.76 19.06
N GLU A 34 -12.22 18.05 19.39
CA GLU A 34 -11.86 19.14 18.48
C GLU A 34 -10.39 19.09 18.05
N TYR A 35 -9.47 18.64 18.91
CA TYR A 35 -8.05 18.56 18.59
C TYR A 35 -7.78 17.48 17.53
N SER A 36 -8.37 16.29 17.69
CA SER A 36 -8.33 15.23 16.68
C SER A 36 -8.94 15.69 15.34
N ALA A 37 -10.07 16.42 15.39
CA ALA A 37 -10.70 16.99 14.21
C ALA A 37 -9.82 18.05 13.52
N GLU A 38 -9.14 18.90 14.29
CA GLU A 38 -8.23 19.93 13.79
C GLU A 38 -7.02 19.30 13.08
N ILE A 39 -6.52 18.16 13.55
CA ILE A 39 -5.48 17.40 12.87
C ILE A 39 -6.01 16.79 11.58
N ALA A 40 -7.20 16.18 11.62
CA ALA A 40 -7.78 15.46 10.49
C ALA A 40 -8.13 16.40 9.31
N GLN A 41 -8.64 17.60 9.59
CA GLN A 41 -9.02 18.56 8.53
C GLN A 41 -7.82 19.06 7.70
N LYS A 42 -6.61 19.02 8.27
CA LYS A 42 -5.36 19.40 7.60
C LYS A 42 -4.82 18.33 6.66
N TRP A 43 -5.43 17.14 6.60
CA TRP A 43 -4.98 16.07 5.70
C TRP A 43 -5.41 16.34 4.25
N GLU A 44 -4.54 16.01 3.30
CA GLU A 44 -4.82 16.12 1.88
C GLU A 44 -5.95 15.16 1.48
N THR A 45 -7.06 15.69 0.95
CA THR A 45 -8.20 14.88 0.53
C THR A 45 -7.96 14.23 -0.84
N PRO A 46 -8.39 12.98 -1.07
CA PRO A 46 -9.21 12.16 -0.19
C PRO A 46 -8.42 11.56 0.99
N ALA A 47 -8.96 11.65 2.21
CA ALA A 47 -8.31 11.19 3.44
C ALA A 47 -9.24 10.39 4.34
N ILE A 48 -8.75 9.29 4.92
CA ILE A 48 -9.49 8.49 5.90
C ILE A 48 -9.41 9.17 7.26
N VAL A 49 -10.47 9.82 7.69
CA VAL A 49 -10.51 10.65 8.91
C VAL A 49 -10.94 9.89 10.17
N LYS A 50 -11.63 8.73 10.01
CA LYS A 50 -12.05 7.90 11.15
C LYS A 50 -12.18 6.43 10.80
N ILE A 51 -11.87 5.57 11.78
CA ILE A 51 -12.27 4.15 11.79
C ILE A 51 -13.34 3.96 12.86
N CYS A 52 -14.45 3.34 12.49
CA CYS A 52 -15.61 3.10 13.35
C CYS A 52 -16.27 1.76 13.01
N ASP A 53 -17.34 1.40 13.70
CA ASP A 53 -18.25 0.35 13.22
C ASP A 53 -19.03 0.79 11.97
N ASP A 54 -19.63 -0.16 11.26
CA ASP A 54 -20.35 0.10 10.00
C ASP A 54 -21.56 1.04 10.16
N ALA A 55 -22.29 0.94 11.28
CA ALA A 55 -23.47 1.75 11.51
C ALA A 55 -23.08 3.21 11.80
N GLU A 56 -22.11 3.42 12.70
CA GLU A 56 -21.54 4.72 13.00
C GLU A 56 -20.90 5.36 11.76
N GLY A 57 -20.21 4.58 10.92
CA GLY A 57 -19.62 5.09 9.68
C GLY A 57 -20.65 5.57 8.67
N HIS A 58 -21.81 4.92 8.60
CA HIS A 58 -22.91 5.35 7.74
C HIS A 58 -23.58 6.63 8.25
N GLU A 59 -23.85 6.69 9.56
CA GLU A 59 -24.37 7.89 10.23
C GLU A 59 -23.43 9.08 10.02
N ALA A 60 -22.12 8.89 10.25
CA ALA A 60 -21.12 9.93 10.05
C ALA A 60 -21.10 10.47 8.62
N VAL A 61 -21.17 9.60 7.61
CA VAL A 61 -21.20 10.04 6.19
C VAL A 61 -22.48 10.82 5.88
N HIS A 62 -23.62 10.41 6.43
CA HIS A 62 -24.88 11.16 6.26
C HIS A 62 -24.76 12.57 6.86
N THR A 63 -24.31 12.67 8.11
CA THR A 63 -24.12 13.97 8.79
C THR A 63 -23.11 14.85 8.05
N LEU A 64 -22.03 14.29 7.52
CA LEU A 64 -21.07 15.05 6.70
C LEU A 64 -21.72 15.57 5.41
N HIS A 65 -22.57 14.78 4.74
CA HIS A 65 -23.28 15.22 3.54
C HIS A 65 -24.29 16.34 3.84
N ASP A 66 -25.00 16.26 4.98
CA ASP A 66 -25.92 17.32 5.42
C ASP A 66 -25.20 18.66 5.67
N LEU A 67 -23.93 18.59 6.07
CA LEU A 67 -23.05 19.74 6.26
C LEU A 67 -22.31 20.18 4.97
N GLY A 68 -22.67 19.60 3.81
CA GLY A 68 -22.08 19.92 2.51
C GLY A 68 -20.70 19.28 2.26
N ILE A 69 -20.17 18.49 3.19
CA ILE A 69 -18.87 17.81 3.05
C ILE A 69 -19.05 16.54 2.23
N GLN A 70 -18.30 16.40 1.14
CA GLN A 70 -18.33 15.17 0.36
C GLN A 70 -17.55 14.07 1.09
N ALA A 71 -18.25 13.03 1.52
CA ALA A 71 -17.66 11.90 2.25
C ALA A 71 -18.09 10.53 1.70
N PHE A 72 -17.34 9.50 2.08
CA PHE A 72 -17.58 8.09 1.73
C PHE A 72 -17.10 7.17 2.86
N ALA A 73 -17.80 6.07 3.12
CA ALA A 73 -17.36 5.06 4.09
C ALA A 73 -17.06 3.74 3.39
N ALA A 74 -15.78 3.35 3.34
CA ALA A 74 -15.39 2.03 2.86
C ALA A 74 -15.63 1.00 3.97
N ARG A 75 -16.46 -0.02 3.72
CA ARG A 75 -16.69 -1.11 4.68
C ARG A 75 -15.58 -2.14 4.59
N ARG A 76 -15.17 -2.72 5.72
CA ARG A 76 -14.18 -3.80 5.76
C ARG A 76 -14.62 -5.00 4.93
N LYS A 77 -15.88 -5.41 5.04
CA LYS A 77 -16.46 -6.46 4.16
C LYS A 77 -16.33 -6.13 2.68
N SER A 78 -16.49 -4.87 2.27
CA SER A 78 -16.34 -4.48 0.86
C SER A 78 -14.90 -4.56 0.38
N LEU A 79 -13.94 -4.21 1.25
CA LEU A 79 -12.51 -4.39 0.96
C LEU A 79 -12.16 -5.88 0.84
N ASP A 80 -12.68 -6.71 1.76
CA ASP A 80 -12.42 -8.15 1.77
C ASP A 80 -13.05 -8.86 0.55
N LYS A 81 -14.21 -8.38 0.06
CA LYS A 81 -14.85 -8.86 -1.17
C LYS A 81 -14.01 -8.66 -2.44
N LEU A 82 -13.08 -7.71 -2.46
CA LEU A 82 -12.15 -7.55 -3.58
C LEU A 82 -11.13 -8.70 -3.68
N GLY A 83 -11.01 -9.53 -2.65
CA GLY A 83 -10.12 -10.68 -2.62
C GLY A 83 -8.63 -10.31 -2.66
N SER A 84 -7.77 -11.33 -2.65
CA SER A 84 -6.32 -11.18 -2.85
C SER A 84 -5.99 -10.95 -4.33
N PRO A 85 -4.94 -10.18 -4.66
CA PRO A 85 -4.57 -10.00 -6.05
C PRO A 85 -3.97 -11.28 -6.62
N ILE A 86 -4.15 -11.50 -7.92
CA ILE A 86 -3.40 -12.50 -8.67
C ILE A 86 -2.02 -11.90 -8.96
N THR A 87 -0.99 -12.33 -8.25
CA THR A 87 0.39 -11.89 -8.52
C THR A 87 0.87 -12.49 -9.84
N ALA A 88 1.09 -11.65 -10.84
CA ALA A 88 1.71 -12.04 -12.10
C ALA A 88 3.21 -12.24 -11.91
N LYS A 89 3.75 -13.31 -12.49
CA LYS A 89 5.17 -13.58 -12.60
C LYS A 89 5.77 -12.97 -13.87
N ARG A 90 5.01 -12.95 -14.96
CA ARG A 90 5.38 -12.27 -16.21
C ARG A 90 4.13 -11.98 -17.05
N LEU A 91 4.29 -11.05 -17.98
CA LEU A 91 3.31 -10.78 -19.04
C LEU A 91 3.85 -11.29 -20.38
N LEU A 92 2.93 -11.71 -21.23
CA LEU A 92 3.19 -12.20 -22.58
C LEU A 92 2.36 -11.34 -23.55
N PRO A 93 2.98 -10.47 -24.36
CA PRO A 93 2.23 -9.63 -25.28
C PRO A 93 1.53 -10.50 -26.32
N ALA A 94 0.24 -10.24 -26.56
CA ALA A 94 -0.52 -10.91 -27.61
C ALA A 94 -0.21 -10.26 -28.96
N LEU A 95 0.88 -10.69 -29.60
CA LEU A 95 1.33 -10.14 -30.88
C LEU A 95 0.25 -10.32 -31.96
N GLY A 96 -0.05 -9.23 -32.69
CA GLY A 96 -1.09 -9.20 -33.72
C GLY A 96 -2.51 -9.03 -33.19
N ALA A 97 -2.71 -8.91 -31.87
CA ALA A 97 -4.01 -8.56 -31.31
C ALA A 97 -4.44 -7.14 -31.79
N PRO A 98 -5.74 -6.92 -32.08
CA PRO A 98 -6.23 -5.63 -32.56
C PRO A 98 -6.14 -4.50 -31.53
N ARG A 99 -5.86 -4.85 -30.26
CA ARG A 99 -5.77 -3.96 -29.10
C ARG A 99 -4.65 -4.44 -28.20
N ALA A 100 -4.12 -3.55 -27.37
CA ALA A 100 -3.10 -3.91 -26.39
C ALA A 100 -3.66 -4.96 -25.42
N MET A 101 -3.11 -6.17 -25.50
CA MET A 101 -3.53 -7.33 -24.73
C MET A 101 -2.30 -8.13 -24.31
N TYR A 102 -2.35 -8.64 -23.09
CA TYR A 102 -1.31 -9.48 -22.50
C TYR A 102 -1.93 -10.76 -21.96
N GLY A 103 -1.31 -11.90 -22.22
CA GLY A 103 -1.44 -13.05 -21.33
C GLY A 103 -0.63 -12.78 -20.05
N TYR A 104 -1.09 -13.27 -18.89
CA TYR A 104 -0.29 -13.27 -17.67
C TYR A 104 -0.07 -14.70 -17.17
N GLU A 105 1.15 -14.98 -16.73
CA GLU A 105 1.48 -16.19 -15.99
C GLU A 105 1.43 -15.87 -14.49
N PRO A 106 0.57 -16.50 -13.69
CA PRO A 106 0.52 -16.26 -12.25
C PRO A 106 1.75 -16.86 -11.56
N LEU A 107 2.23 -16.19 -10.52
CA LEU A 107 3.33 -16.68 -9.68
C LEU A 107 3.01 -18.01 -9.00
N ARG A 108 1.73 -18.25 -8.69
CA ARG A 108 1.24 -19.47 -8.04
C ARG A 108 0.21 -20.17 -8.94
N PRO A 109 0.64 -20.94 -9.96
CA PRO A 109 -0.28 -21.54 -10.94
C PRO A 109 -1.22 -22.60 -10.35
N ARG A 110 -0.93 -23.15 -9.17
CA ARG A 110 -1.85 -24.05 -8.45
C ARG A 110 -3.03 -23.32 -7.79
N MET A 111 -2.93 -22.00 -7.60
CA MET A 111 -3.95 -21.18 -6.95
C MET A 111 -4.74 -20.32 -7.95
N HIS A 112 -4.13 -20.02 -9.09
CA HIS A 112 -4.70 -19.13 -10.10
C HIS A 112 -4.41 -19.67 -11.49
N GLU A 113 -5.40 -19.61 -12.36
CA GLU A 113 -5.24 -19.94 -13.77
C GLU A 113 -4.53 -18.81 -14.51
N THR A 114 -3.82 -19.16 -15.59
CA THR A 114 -3.35 -18.19 -16.58
C THR A 114 -4.54 -17.45 -17.16
N GLY A 115 -4.42 -16.15 -17.37
CA GLY A 115 -5.50 -15.35 -17.93
C GLY A 115 -5.00 -14.27 -18.87
N SER A 116 -5.93 -13.49 -19.38
CA SER A 116 -5.67 -12.32 -20.21
C SER A 116 -5.94 -11.02 -19.45
N LEU A 117 -5.18 -10.01 -19.84
CA LEU A 117 -5.24 -8.62 -19.44
C LEU A 117 -5.44 -7.80 -20.73
N ILE A 118 -6.64 -7.28 -20.93
CA ILE A 118 -6.98 -6.38 -22.03
C ILE A 118 -6.86 -4.96 -21.49
N MET A 119 -6.00 -4.14 -22.08
CA MET A 119 -5.70 -2.81 -21.52
C MET A 119 -6.92 -1.87 -21.56
N ASP A 120 -7.81 -2.04 -22.54
CA ASP A 120 -9.10 -1.32 -22.61
C ASP A 120 -10.05 -1.62 -21.44
N ASP A 121 -9.91 -2.80 -20.81
CA ASP A 121 -10.73 -3.25 -19.70
C ASP A 121 -10.14 -2.85 -18.34
N VAL A 122 -8.97 -2.22 -18.33
CA VAL A 122 -8.36 -1.67 -17.12
C VAL A 122 -9.07 -0.37 -16.77
N PHE A 123 -9.63 -0.29 -15.55
CA PHE A 123 -10.23 0.96 -15.07
C PHE A 123 -9.35 1.71 -14.07
N ALA A 124 -8.48 1.02 -13.34
CA ALA A 124 -7.56 1.65 -12.40
C ALA A 124 -6.23 0.89 -12.29
N MET A 125 -5.17 1.66 -12.09
CA MET A 125 -3.80 1.20 -11.86
C MET A 125 -3.25 1.91 -10.64
N ILE A 126 -2.96 1.17 -9.57
CA ILE A 126 -2.48 1.72 -8.30
C ILE A 126 -1.03 1.30 -8.11
N ALA A 127 -0.11 2.24 -8.19
CA ALA A 127 1.32 2.05 -8.04
C ALA A 127 1.79 2.51 -6.66
N GLY A 128 2.78 1.81 -6.10
CA GLY A 128 3.38 2.19 -4.83
C GLY A 128 4.77 1.62 -4.64
N ARG A 129 5.64 2.39 -3.98
CA ARG A 129 6.93 1.93 -3.49
C ARG A 129 6.76 1.35 -2.08
N ILE A 130 7.20 0.11 -1.91
CA ILE A 130 7.19 -0.60 -0.64
C ILE A 130 8.60 -0.59 -0.07
N ARG A 131 8.70 -0.11 1.16
CA ARG A 131 9.90 -0.18 1.97
C ARG A 131 9.71 -1.24 3.03
N GLU A 132 10.66 -2.15 3.10
CA GLU A 132 10.83 -3.08 4.21
C GLU A 132 12.12 -2.72 4.94
N ARG A 133 12.00 -2.33 6.20
CA ARG A 133 13.15 -2.08 7.08
C ARG A 133 13.21 -3.17 8.12
N ARG A 134 14.28 -3.95 8.11
CA ARG A 134 14.60 -4.93 9.15
C ARG A 134 15.74 -4.37 10.00
N SER A 135 15.47 -4.17 11.28
CA SER A 135 16.45 -3.77 12.30
C SER A 135 16.66 -4.92 13.27
N VAL A 136 17.91 -5.31 13.48
CA VAL A 136 18.32 -6.31 14.48
C VAL A 136 19.14 -5.60 15.52
N THR A 137 18.69 -5.67 16.77
CA THR A 137 19.40 -5.17 17.94
C THR A 137 19.88 -6.39 18.72
N SER A 138 21.20 -6.58 18.84
CA SER A 138 21.79 -7.64 19.66
C SER A 138 22.51 -7.02 20.85
N THR A 139 22.21 -7.49 22.05
CA THR A 139 22.99 -7.17 23.23
C THR A 139 24.28 -7.98 23.18
N PRO A 140 25.47 -7.34 23.24
CA PRO A 140 26.71 -8.09 23.28
C PRO A 140 26.73 -8.95 24.56
N VAL A 141 26.80 -10.28 24.38
CA VAL A 141 27.06 -11.20 25.49
C VAL A 141 28.45 -10.85 26.02
N PRO A 142 28.62 -10.54 27.32
CA PRO A 142 29.95 -10.33 27.88
C PRO A 142 30.75 -11.60 27.62
N THR A 143 31.78 -11.53 26.78
CA THR A 143 32.79 -12.57 26.71
C THR A 143 33.46 -12.62 28.08
N GLY A 144 32.96 -13.50 28.94
CA GLY A 144 33.65 -13.87 30.17
C GLY A 144 35.05 -14.34 29.80
N GLU A 145 36.05 -13.85 30.53
CA GLU A 145 37.43 -14.34 30.50
C GLU A 145 37.46 -15.86 30.76
N TYR A 146 37.36 -16.66 29.72
CA TYR A 146 37.87 -18.02 29.74
C TYR A 146 38.85 -18.15 28.59
N GLY A 147 40.13 -18.09 28.97
CA GLY A 147 41.24 -18.29 28.06
C GLY A 147 41.16 -19.67 27.42
N TYR A 148 40.94 -19.68 26.10
CA TYR A 148 41.23 -20.83 25.25
C TYR A 148 41.98 -20.32 24.02
N PRO A 149 43.25 -20.72 23.81
CA PRO A 149 43.95 -20.44 22.57
C PRO A 149 43.56 -21.52 21.56
N GLY A 150 42.82 -21.15 20.51
CA GLY A 150 42.38 -22.11 19.50
C GLY A 150 41.92 -21.45 18.21
N GLU A 151 42.83 -21.39 17.25
CA GLU A 151 42.65 -21.34 15.80
C GLU A 151 41.72 -20.28 15.19
N ALA A 152 42.37 -19.26 14.63
CA ALA A 152 41.81 -18.32 13.67
C ALA A 152 41.34 -19.04 12.40
N THR A 153 40.02 -19.10 12.21
CA THR A 153 39.40 -19.20 10.88
C THR A 153 38.64 -17.92 10.59
N GLY A 154 38.91 -17.36 9.42
CA GLY A 154 38.67 -15.96 9.10
C GLY A 154 37.19 -15.55 9.01
N ALA A 155 36.91 -14.37 9.55
CA ALA A 155 35.86 -13.49 9.10
C ALA A 155 36.43 -12.07 9.09
N ALA A 156 36.70 -11.56 7.89
CA ALA A 156 37.12 -10.19 7.66
C ALA A 156 36.03 -9.21 8.12
N GLY A 157 36.43 -8.18 8.87
CA GLY A 157 35.61 -6.98 9.10
C GLY A 157 35.31 -6.64 10.55
N ALA A 158 36.31 -6.55 11.43
CA ALA A 158 36.17 -5.86 12.71
C ALA A 158 37.49 -5.16 13.09
N ALA A 159 37.65 -3.93 12.60
CA ALA A 159 38.70 -3.04 13.08
C ALA A 159 38.06 -1.92 13.91
N GLY A 160 38.45 -1.83 15.19
CA GLY A 160 38.45 -0.57 15.93
C GLY A 160 37.54 -0.43 17.14
N ARG A 161 38.03 -0.91 18.29
CA ARG A 161 38.19 -0.22 19.59
C ARG A 161 37.04 0.60 20.24
N SER A 162 37.03 0.44 21.57
CA SER A 162 36.58 1.34 22.64
C SER A 162 35.19 1.03 23.22
N GLY A 163 35.22 0.54 24.46
CA GLY A 163 34.06 0.20 25.26
C GLY A 163 33.13 1.38 25.50
N VAL A 164 31.91 1.22 25.01
CA VAL A 164 30.66 1.59 25.67
C VAL A 164 29.76 0.38 25.40
N GLY A 165 29.11 -0.18 26.42
CA GLY A 165 28.18 -1.31 26.29
C GLY A 165 26.92 -0.95 25.51
N GLY A 166 27.08 -0.60 24.24
CA GLY A 166 25.99 -0.28 23.32
C GLY A 166 25.52 -1.54 22.60
N ASN A 167 24.21 -1.70 22.49
CA ASN A 167 23.62 -2.74 21.65
C ASN A 167 24.10 -2.56 20.20
N LEU A 168 24.54 -3.64 19.56
CA LEU A 168 24.84 -3.63 18.12
C LEU A 168 23.51 -3.56 17.37
N VAL A 169 23.33 -2.51 16.57
CA VAL A 169 22.14 -2.34 15.71
C VAL A 169 22.55 -2.51 14.25
N SER A 170 22.07 -3.56 13.60
CA SER A 170 22.20 -3.76 12.16
C SER A 170 20.86 -3.47 11.49
N SER A 171 20.85 -2.63 10.45
CA SER A 171 19.62 -2.33 9.70
C SER A 171 19.80 -2.59 8.21
N ARG A 172 18.84 -3.30 7.60
CA ARG A 172 18.73 -3.49 6.15
C ARG A 172 17.43 -2.88 5.66
N VAL A 173 17.51 -2.13 4.56
CA VAL A 173 16.34 -1.57 3.87
C VAL A 173 16.26 -2.23 2.51
N ALA A 174 15.15 -2.89 2.23
CA ALA A 174 14.79 -3.38 0.91
C ALA A 174 13.68 -2.49 0.34
N GLU A 175 13.82 -2.11 -0.92
CA GLU A 175 12.78 -1.41 -1.67
C GLU A 175 12.26 -2.31 -2.79
N ARG A 176 10.95 -2.37 -2.97
CA ARG A 176 10.29 -2.99 -4.13
C ARG A 176 9.14 -2.12 -4.60
N PHE A 177 8.72 -2.28 -5.85
CA PHE A 177 7.59 -1.54 -6.40
C PHE A 177 6.43 -2.50 -6.65
N LEU A 178 5.22 -2.07 -6.31
CA LEU A 178 4.00 -2.81 -6.56
C LEU A 178 3.10 -2.01 -7.51
N LEU A 179 2.41 -2.73 -8.39
CA LEU A 179 1.34 -2.20 -9.22
C LEU A 179 0.14 -3.15 -9.13
N ASP A 180 -0.98 -2.65 -8.60
CA ASP A 180 -2.28 -3.32 -8.67
C ASP A 180 -3.05 -2.80 -9.88
N ILE A 181 -3.45 -3.70 -10.77
CA ILE A 181 -4.23 -3.45 -11.97
C ILE A 181 -5.64 -3.97 -11.72
N TYR A 182 -6.62 -3.07 -11.73
CA TYR A 182 -8.03 -3.42 -11.56
C TYR A 182 -8.76 -3.40 -12.89
N LEU A 183 -9.42 -4.52 -13.19
CA LEU A 183 -10.23 -4.71 -14.38
C LEU A 183 -11.70 -4.42 -14.11
N VAL A 184 -12.45 -4.10 -15.17
CA VAL A 184 -13.90 -3.86 -15.09
C VAL A 184 -14.69 -5.07 -14.56
N ASP A 185 -14.16 -6.28 -14.72
CA ASP A 185 -14.73 -7.53 -14.19
C ASP A 185 -14.39 -7.78 -12.71
N SER A 186 -13.83 -6.78 -12.03
CA SER A 186 -13.39 -6.82 -10.62
C SER A 186 -12.17 -7.70 -10.34
N ARG A 187 -11.53 -8.31 -11.36
CA ARG A 187 -10.23 -8.96 -11.15
C ARG A 187 -9.17 -7.92 -10.78
N ARG A 188 -8.26 -8.34 -9.90
CA ARG A 188 -7.09 -7.56 -9.48
C ARG A 188 -5.83 -8.35 -9.78
N ILE A 189 -5.00 -7.83 -10.68
CA ILE A 189 -3.71 -8.41 -11.04
C ILE A 189 -2.61 -7.57 -10.38
N ARG A 190 -1.68 -8.20 -9.67
CA ARG A 190 -0.53 -7.52 -9.05
C ARG A 190 0.75 -7.81 -9.81
N ILE A 191 1.52 -6.78 -10.06
CA ILE A 191 2.92 -6.86 -10.45
C ILE A 191 3.77 -6.47 -9.24
N ASP A 192 4.67 -7.37 -8.83
CA ASP A 192 5.64 -7.14 -7.76
C ASP A 192 7.05 -7.24 -8.35
N THR A 193 7.80 -6.14 -8.34
CA THR A 193 9.13 -6.11 -8.97
C THR A 193 10.13 -7.09 -8.36
N GLY A 194 9.96 -7.51 -7.11
CA GLY A 194 10.82 -8.51 -6.50
C GLY A 194 10.65 -9.92 -7.06
N GLN A 195 9.60 -10.16 -7.85
CA GLN A 195 9.23 -11.50 -8.36
C GLN A 195 8.81 -11.51 -9.83
N PHE A 196 8.70 -10.33 -10.46
CA PHE A 196 8.17 -10.16 -11.81
C PHE A 196 9.27 -10.07 -12.86
N SER A 197 9.14 -10.82 -13.95
CA SER A 197 10.00 -10.69 -15.13
C SER A 197 9.48 -9.59 -16.07
N PHE A 198 10.41 -8.73 -16.48
CA PHE A 198 10.18 -7.62 -17.41
C PHE A 198 10.49 -7.97 -18.88
N ASP A 199 10.62 -9.26 -19.23
CA ASP A 199 11.04 -9.70 -20.57
C ASP A 199 10.16 -9.14 -21.70
N PHE A 200 8.89 -8.83 -21.41
CA PHE A 200 7.94 -8.22 -22.35
C PHE A 200 8.31 -6.78 -22.79
N LEU A 201 9.33 -6.17 -22.17
CA LEU A 201 9.89 -4.89 -22.60
C LEU A 201 10.87 -5.03 -23.79
N GLU A 202 11.03 -6.24 -24.35
CA GLU A 202 11.67 -6.52 -25.66
C GLU A 202 13.06 -5.86 -25.82
N GLY A 203 13.96 -6.13 -24.87
CA GLY A 203 15.35 -5.64 -24.93
C GLY A 203 15.53 -4.18 -24.51
N LYS A 204 14.45 -3.46 -24.18
CA LYS A 204 14.52 -2.13 -23.56
C LYS A 204 14.51 -2.22 -22.03
N LEU A 205 15.23 -3.19 -21.47
CA LEU A 205 15.42 -3.27 -20.03
C LEU A 205 16.33 -2.13 -19.56
N GLY A 206 15.94 -1.48 -18.47
CA GLY A 206 16.80 -0.60 -17.69
C GLY A 206 17.75 -1.40 -16.79
N PHE A 207 18.66 -0.68 -16.14
CA PHE A 207 19.67 -1.27 -15.25
C PHE A 207 19.11 -1.62 -13.87
N THR A 208 17.94 -1.08 -13.51
CA THR A 208 17.32 -1.28 -12.20
C THR A 208 15.85 -1.66 -12.34
N ASP A 209 15.32 -2.36 -11.33
CA ASP A 209 13.89 -2.68 -11.24
C ASP A 209 13.02 -1.43 -11.26
N ARG A 210 13.49 -0.32 -10.68
CA ARG A 210 12.82 0.98 -10.73
C ARG A 210 12.67 1.47 -12.16
N GLU A 211 13.75 1.46 -12.94
CA GLU A 211 13.71 1.90 -14.34
C GLU A 211 12.78 1.02 -15.18
N ASN A 212 12.82 -0.30 -14.97
CA ASN A 212 11.95 -1.27 -15.63
C ASN A 212 10.48 -1.03 -15.26
N PHE A 213 10.20 -0.82 -13.97
CA PHE A 213 8.87 -0.48 -13.46
C PHE A 213 8.34 0.83 -14.06
N ASP A 214 9.17 1.89 -14.09
CA ASP A 214 8.80 3.19 -14.65
C ASP A 214 8.53 3.12 -16.16
N ARG A 215 9.30 2.30 -16.90
CA ARG A 215 9.07 2.04 -18.34
C ARG A 215 7.77 1.28 -18.56
N MET A 216 7.52 0.24 -17.78
CA MET A 216 6.25 -0.50 -17.80
C MET A 216 5.06 0.43 -17.50
N CYS A 217 5.13 1.24 -16.43
CA CYS A 217 4.05 2.16 -16.07
C CYS A 217 3.76 3.18 -17.17
N ARG A 218 4.80 3.72 -17.82
CA ARG A 218 4.65 4.61 -18.99
C ARG A 218 3.96 3.91 -20.16
N ARG A 219 4.35 2.67 -20.47
CA ARG A 219 3.73 1.86 -21.52
C ARG A 219 2.25 1.60 -21.22
N PHE A 220 1.91 1.17 -20.00
CA PHE A 220 0.52 0.90 -19.62
C PHE A 220 -0.36 2.17 -19.62
N ARG A 221 0.17 3.32 -19.22
CA ARG A 221 -0.56 4.60 -19.33
C ARG A 221 -0.89 4.94 -20.78
N ALA A 222 0.01 4.64 -21.73
CA ALA A 222 -0.23 4.86 -23.15
C ALA A 222 -1.25 3.84 -23.73
N GLU A 223 -1.19 2.59 -23.27
CA GLU A 223 -2.02 1.49 -23.77
C GLU A 223 -3.42 1.43 -23.13
N ALA A 224 -3.60 2.00 -21.93
CA ALA A 224 -4.88 2.11 -21.23
C ALA A 224 -5.22 3.57 -20.91
N PRO A 225 -5.49 4.42 -21.92
CA PRO A 225 -5.70 5.86 -21.73
C PRO A 225 -6.95 6.19 -20.90
N ARG A 226 -7.87 5.24 -20.74
CA ARG A 226 -9.10 5.40 -19.95
C ARG A 226 -8.92 5.00 -18.48
N ALA A 227 -7.82 4.32 -18.14
CA ALA A 227 -7.56 3.88 -16.78
C ALA A 227 -7.09 5.05 -15.92
N ILE A 228 -7.57 5.10 -14.69
CA ILE A 228 -7.05 6.04 -13.68
C ILE A 228 -5.73 5.48 -13.16
N PHE A 229 -4.66 6.24 -13.30
CA PHE A 229 -3.36 5.86 -12.74
C PHE A 229 -3.09 6.66 -11.46
N ASP A 230 -2.86 5.96 -10.36
CA ASP A 230 -2.57 6.54 -9.05
C ASP A 230 -1.19 6.07 -8.55
N ASP A 231 -0.27 7.00 -8.35
CA ASP A 231 1.06 6.78 -7.76
C ASP A 231 1.23 7.51 -6.41
N ALA A 232 0.13 7.93 -5.78
CA ALA A 232 0.13 8.75 -4.58
C ALA A 232 0.29 7.95 -3.27
N PHE A 233 0.55 6.64 -3.35
CA PHE A 233 0.71 5.79 -2.16
C PHE A 233 1.76 6.31 -1.18
N GLU A 234 2.85 6.93 -1.65
CA GLU A 234 3.90 7.43 -0.75
C GLU A 234 3.42 8.55 0.19
N LYS A 235 2.36 9.28 -0.20
CA LYS A 235 1.73 10.32 0.62
C LYS A 235 0.63 9.76 1.52
N PHE A 236 0.22 8.52 1.28
CA PHE A 236 -0.88 7.91 2.01
C PHE A 236 -0.50 7.67 3.47
N ARG A 237 -1.38 8.11 4.37
CA ARG A 237 -1.27 7.86 5.80
C ARG A 237 -2.19 6.70 6.16
N PRO A 238 -1.67 5.47 6.31
CA PRO A 238 -2.52 4.34 6.65
C PRO A 238 -3.11 4.53 8.04
N PRO A 239 -4.33 4.05 8.29
CA PRO A 239 -4.86 4.01 9.64
C PRO A 239 -3.95 3.16 10.56
N PRO A 240 -3.87 3.44 11.88
CA PRO A 240 -2.87 2.83 12.76
C PRO A 240 -2.85 1.29 12.76
N ASN A 241 -4.00 0.65 12.54
CA ASN A 241 -4.13 -0.80 12.46
C ASN A 241 -3.67 -1.42 11.13
N ARG A 242 -3.16 -0.62 10.19
CA ARG A 242 -2.65 -1.04 8.88
C ARG A 242 -1.16 -0.75 8.68
N SER A 243 -0.54 -0.05 9.62
CA SER A 243 0.91 0.13 9.65
C SER A 243 1.57 -1.21 9.99
N GLY A 244 2.31 -1.81 9.06
CA GLY A 244 2.95 -3.12 9.21
C GLY A 244 4.16 -3.07 10.13
N HIS A 245 3.94 -2.73 11.40
CA HIS A 245 4.96 -2.74 12.44
C HIS A 245 4.88 -4.07 13.20
N SER A 246 5.95 -4.86 13.14
CA SER A 246 6.10 -6.04 13.98
C SER A 246 7.44 -6.00 14.71
N SER A 247 7.39 -6.26 16.01
CA SER A 247 8.57 -6.39 16.85
C SER A 247 8.52 -7.75 17.53
N ARG A 248 9.63 -8.49 17.48
CA ARG A 248 9.79 -9.77 18.17
C ARG A 248 11.09 -9.73 18.96
N ALA A 249 11.01 -10.13 20.23
CA ALA A 249 12.19 -10.47 21.02
C ALA A 249 12.76 -11.82 20.54
N PHE A 250 14.08 -11.92 20.45
CA PHE A 250 14.78 -13.14 20.04
C PHE A 250 16.07 -13.27 20.85
N GLY A 251 16.08 -14.12 21.88
CA GLY A 251 17.20 -14.23 22.84
C GLY A 251 17.49 -12.89 23.52
N ASP A 252 18.78 -12.53 23.59
CA ASP A 252 19.28 -11.23 24.11
C ASP A 252 19.19 -10.11 23.06
N GLY A 253 18.17 -10.13 22.20
CA GLY A 253 18.03 -9.18 21.12
C GLY A 253 16.58 -8.93 20.71
N SER A 254 16.38 -7.93 19.86
CA SER A 254 15.09 -7.65 19.24
C SER A 254 15.23 -7.49 17.73
N VAL A 255 14.23 -7.97 17.01
CA VAL A 255 14.09 -7.75 15.57
C VAL A 255 12.85 -6.92 15.36
N THR A 256 13.03 -5.72 14.83
CA THR A 256 11.95 -4.83 14.39
C THR A 256 11.85 -4.87 12.87
N ILE A 257 10.67 -5.21 12.36
CA ILE A 257 10.37 -5.21 10.93
C ILE A 257 9.28 -4.16 10.69
N VAL A 258 9.60 -3.18 9.85
CA VAL A 258 8.65 -2.21 9.32
C VAL A 258 8.41 -2.54 7.86
N ASP A 259 7.24 -3.07 7.56
CA ASP A 259 6.80 -3.40 6.19
C ASP A 259 5.58 -2.54 5.81
N THR A 260 5.69 -1.85 4.68
CA THR A 260 4.60 -1.01 4.13
C THR A 260 3.68 -1.79 3.19
N GLY A 261 3.95 -3.06 2.90
CA GLY A 261 3.13 -3.94 2.07
C GLY A 261 1.66 -4.03 2.50
N PRO A 262 1.35 -4.30 3.78
CA PRO A 262 -0.03 -4.33 4.27
C PRO A 262 -0.77 -2.98 4.13
N ALA A 263 -0.03 -1.87 4.23
CA ALA A 263 -0.59 -0.54 4.01
C ALA A 263 -0.93 -0.32 2.53
N PHE A 264 -0.09 -0.80 1.60
CA PHE A 264 -0.36 -0.77 0.17
C PHE A 264 -1.56 -1.62 -0.22
N ASP A 265 -1.68 -2.83 0.33
CA ASP A 265 -2.84 -3.69 0.12
C ASP A 265 -4.15 -2.98 0.46
N PHE A 266 -4.15 -2.34 1.63
CA PHE A 266 -5.29 -1.56 2.10
C PHE A 266 -5.54 -0.34 1.21
N TYR A 267 -4.49 0.45 0.91
CA TYR A 267 -4.58 1.64 0.06
C TYR A 267 -5.17 1.32 -1.30
N SER A 268 -4.64 0.30 -1.97
CA SER A 268 -5.07 -0.13 -3.28
C SER A 268 -6.56 -0.51 -3.30
N GLN A 269 -7.01 -1.33 -2.34
CA GLN A 269 -8.41 -1.72 -2.22
C GLN A 269 -9.31 -0.54 -1.89
N TRP A 270 -8.90 0.31 -0.95
CA TRP A 270 -9.64 1.52 -0.58
C TRP A 270 -9.78 2.47 -1.77
N LYS A 271 -8.71 2.69 -2.53
CA LYS A 271 -8.72 3.54 -3.72
C LYS A 271 -9.63 2.96 -4.80
N CYS A 272 -9.59 1.65 -5.04
CA CYS A 272 -10.53 0.98 -5.93
C CYS A 272 -11.99 1.26 -5.56
N LEU A 273 -12.37 1.05 -4.29
CA LEU A 273 -13.75 1.33 -3.83
C LEU A 273 -14.12 2.81 -3.95
N LEU A 274 -13.17 3.71 -3.68
CA LEU A 274 -13.36 5.14 -3.85
C LEU A 274 -13.63 5.51 -5.31
N LEU A 275 -12.83 5.01 -6.25
CA LEU A 275 -13.00 5.28 -7.68
C LEU A 275 -14.33 4.73 -8.21
N VAL A 276 -14.75 3.56 -7.74
CA VAL A 276 -16.08 2.99 -8.04
C VAL A 276 -17.19 3.91 -7.51
N HIS A 277 -17.06 4.41 -6.28
CA HIS A 277 -18.02 5.35 -5.69
C HIS A 277 -18.13 6.65 -6.51
N LEU A 278 -16.99 7.26 -6.87
CA LEU A 278 -16.95 8.48 -7.67
C LEU A 278 -17.56 8.29 -9.07
N ARG A 279 -17.25 7.16 -9.73
CA ARG A 279 -17.82 6.81 -11.05
C ARG A 279 -19.34 6.61 -11.01
N ASN A 280 -19.87 6.08 -9.91
CA ASN A 280 -21.31 5.88 -9.76
C ASN A 280 -22.06 7.21 -9.52
N ARG A 281 -21.39 8.21 -8.95
CA ARG A 281 -21.96 9.56 -8.74
C ARG A 281 -21.95 10.43 -10.00
N SER A 282 -21.01 10.21 -10.93
CA SER A 282 -20.89 11.02 -12.15
C SER A 282 -21.86 10.64 -13.27
N LYS A 283 -22.64 9.56 -13.12
CA LYS A 283 -23.68 9.20 -14.09
C LYS A 283 -24.84 10.21 -13.96
N PRO A 284 -25.24 10.90 -15.05
CA PRO A 284 -26.42 11.76 -15.02
C PRO A 284 -27.64 10.91 -14.57
N LYS A 285 -28.41 11.46 -13.64
CA LYS A 285 -29.69 10.88 -13.22
C LYS A 285 -30.73 11.02 -14.31
#